data_AF-A0A947RHY1-F1
#
_entry.id   AF-A0A947RHY1-F1
#
_cell.length_a   1.000
_cell.length_b   1.000
_cell.length_c   1.000
_cell.angle_alpha   90.00
_cell.angle_beta   90.00
_cell.angle_gamma   90.00
#
_symmetry.space_group_name_H-M   'P 1'
#
loop_
_entity.id
_entity.type
_entity.pdbx_description
1 polymer ?
#
loop_
_entity_poly.entity_id
_entity_poly.type
_entity_poly.pdbx_seq_one_letter_code
_entity_poly.pdbx_strand_id
1 'polypeptide(L)'
;PNEMMLTSAGSEDIFVARYNPDGALTWAKRAGGSDGYDEGLGTTTLSDDSTVVTGYFSGTSTFGPDEPNETVLISAGYQDIFVARFEP
;
A
#
# COMPACT_ATOMS: atom_id res chain seq x y z
N PRO A 1 -7.52 -22.10 0.36
CA PRO A 1 -7.11 -20.88 1.07
C PRO A 1 -6.29 -20.00 0.12
N ASN A 2 -6.84 -18.87 -0.33
CA ASN A 2 -6.07 -17.88 -1.07
C ASN A 2 -5.22 -17.12 -0.06
N GLU A 3 -4.04 -17.66 0.25
CA GLU A 3 -3.07 -17.05 1.16
C GLU A 3 -2.02 -16.31 0.34
N MET A 4 -1.80 -15.04 0.66
CA MET A 4 -0.73 -14.23 0.09
C MET A 4 0.16 -13.75 1.21
N MET A 5 1.46 -14.07 1.12
CA MET A 5 2.45 -13.63 2.09
C MET A 5 2.98 -12.25 1.70
N LEU A 6 2.72 -11.26 2.55
CA LEU A 6 3.37 -9.95 2.49
C LEU A 6 4.41 -9.90 3.62
N THR A 7 5.63 -9.48 3.29
CA THR A 7 6.70 -9.28 4.27
C THR A 7 6.96 -7.79 4.39
N SER A 8 6.95 -7.28 5.62
CA SER A 8 7.34 -5.91 5.90
C SER A 8 8.77 -5.66 5.40
N ALA A 9 9.02 -4.56 4.69
CA ALA A 9 10.39 -4.15 4.39
C ALA A 9 11.05 -3.47 5.59
N GLY A 10 10.26 -2.81 6.44
CA GLY A 10 10.74 -2.05 7.58
C GLY A 10 9.97 -2.35 8.86
N SER A 11 9.88 -1.35 9.74
CA SER A 11 9.21 -1.47 11.03
C SER A 11 7.69 -1.49 10.88
N GLU A 12 7.14 -0.54 10.12
CA GLU A 12 5.70 -0.39 9.86
C GLU A 12 5.51 -0.13 8.37
N ASP A 13 4.71 -0.97 7.73
CA ASP A 13 4.40 -0.92 6.30
C ASP A 13 2.89 -0.82 6.07
N ILE A 14 2.52 -0.24 4.93
CA ILE A 14 1.13 -0.20 4.46
C ILE A 14 0.82 -1.52 3.75
N PHE A 15 -0.36 -2.08 3.97
CA PHE A 15 -0.93 -3.09 3.07
C PHE A 15 -2.39 -2.82 2.75
N VAL A 16 -2.82 -3.25 1.56
CA VAL A 16 -4.20 -3.21 1.10
C VAL A 16 -4.56 -4.58 0.60
N ALA A 17 -5.72 -5.11 1.01
CA ALA A 17 -6.21 -6.40 0.56
C ALA A 17 -7.63 -6.26 0.00
N ARG A 18 -7.86 -6.86 -1.17
CA ARG A 18 -9.18 -6.97 -1.79
C ARG A 18 -9.73 -8.38 -1.62
N TYR A 19 -10.97 -8.47 -1.21
CA TYR A 19 -11.69 -9.73 -1.03
C TYR A 19 -12.92 -9.78 -1.93
N ASN A 20 -13.24 -10.97 -2.41
CA ASN A 20 -14.51 -11.27 -3.05
C ASN A 20 -15.65 -11.22 -2.00
N PRO A 21 -16.93 -11.10 -2.44
CA PRO A 21 -18.08 -11.10 -1.54
C PRO A 21 -18.23 -12.36 -0.67
N ASP A 22 -17.64 -13.48 -1.10
CA ASP A 22 -17.60 -14.74 -0.34
C ASP A 22 -16.46 -14.79 0.70
N GLY A 23 -15.66 -13.72 0.82
CA GLY A 23 -14.53 -13.59 1.72
C GLY A 23 -13.21 -14.15 1.16
N ALA A 24 -13.17 -14.64 -0.08
CA ALA A 24 -11.92 -15.11 -0.69
C ALA A 24 -11.00 -13.94 -1.06
N LEU A 25 -9.73 -14.00 -0.69
CA LEU A 25 -8.72 -13.01 -1.09
C LEU A 25 -8.57 -12.99 -2.62
N THR A 26 -8.66 -11.81 -3.21
CA THR A 26 -8.41 -11.56 -4.65
C THR A 26 -6.94 -11.18 -4.85
N TRP A 27 -6.48 -10.18 -4.12
CA TRP A 27 -5.09 -9.73 -4.09
C TRP A 27 -4.78 -9.03 -2.77
N ALA A 28 -3.51 -8.99 -2.42
CA ALA A 28 -2.97 -8.13 -1.37
C ALA A 28 -1.72 -7.43 -1.89
N LYS A 29 -1.52 -6.17 -1.52
CA LYS A 29 -0.39 -5.36 -1.97
C LYS A 29 0.21 -4.66 -0.77
N ARG A 30 1.54 -4.63 -0.68
CA ARG A 30 2.26 -3.82 0.31
C ARG A 30 2.83 -2.56 -0.32
N ALA A 31 3.01 -1.53 0.49
CA ALA A 31 3.87 -0.40 0.19
C ALA A 31 4.65 -0.04 1.47
N GLY A 32 5.90 0.39 1.30
CA GLY A 32 6.72 0.80 2.43
C GLY A 32 8.22 0.61 2.19
N GLY A 33 9.00 1.20 3.08
CA GLY A 33 10.45 1.28 3.04
C GLY A 33 11.15 0.32 3.99
N SER A 34 12.47 0.20 3.87
CA SER A 34 13.28 -0.47 4.90
C SER A 34 13.65 0.46 6.05
N ASP A 35 13.50 1.77 5.84
CA ASP A 35 13.75 2.83 6.78
C ASP A 35 12.49 3.65 7.00
N GLY A 36 12.13 3.87 8.28
CA GLY A 36 10.99 4.69 8.65
C GLY A 36 9.74 3.91 9.06
N TYR A 37 8.66 4.68 9.20
CA TYR A 37 7.31 4.29 9.54
C TYR A 37 6.36 4.72 8.41
N ASP A 38 5.65 3.76 7.85
CA ASP A 38 4.63 3.96 6.82
C ASP A 38 3.26 3.56 7.36
N GLU A 39 2.30 4.51 7.34
CA GLU A 39 0.97 4.28 7.91
C GLU A 39 -0.14 4.66 6.94
N GLY A 40 -1.07 3.73 6.71
CA GLY A 40 -2.33 4.00 6.03
C GLY A 40 -3.38 4.53 7.00
N LEU A 41 -3.93 5.71 6.73
CA LEU A 41 -4.86 6.41 7.62
C LEU A 41 -6.33 6.37 7.14
N GLY A 42 -6.55 6.17 5.85
CA GLY A 42 -7.90 6.20 5.28
C GLY A 42 -7.98 5.42 3.99
N THR A 43 -9.14 4.83 3.73
CA THR A 43 -9.43 4.11 2.50
C THR A 43 -10.85 4.39 2.02
N THR A 44 -11.06 4.44 0.72
CA THR A 44 -12.37 4.56 0.09
C THR A 44 -12.41 3.87 -1.26
N THR A 45 -13.57 3.36 -1.65
CA THR A 45 -13.81 2.80 -2.97
C THR A 45 -14.42 3.86 -3.89
N LEU A 46 -13.96 3.92 -5.12
CA LEU A 46 -14.49 4.79 -6.16
C LEU A 46 -15.57 4.07 -6.98
N SER A 47 -16.29 4.82 -7.82
CA SER A 47 -17.37 4.27 -8.66
C SER A 47 -16.89 3.33 -9.77
N ASP A 48 -15.58 3.29 -10.03
CA ASP A 48 -14.93 2.39 -10.99
C ASP A 48 -14.34 1.14 -10.32
N ASP A 49 -14.76 0.84 -9.09
CA ASP A 49 -14.27 -0.24 -8.21
C ASP A 49 -12.80 -0.14 -7.81
N SER A 50 -12.09 0.93 -8.20
CA SER A 50 -10.75 1.20 -7.68
C SER A 50 -10.82 1.64 -6.20
N THR A 51 -9.73 1.42 -5.48
CA THR A 51 -9.60 1.80 -4.07
C THR A 51 -8.54 2.87 -3.92
N VAL A 52 -8.84 3.94 -3.19
CA VAL A 52 -7.87 4.97 -2.82
C VAL A 52 -7.51 4.83 -1.36
N VAL A 53 -6.22 4.84 -1.07
CA VAL A 53 -5.66 4.84 0.29
C VAL A 53 -4.82 6.09 0.49
N THR A 54 -4.97 6.70 1.66
CA THR A 54 -4.21 7.90 2.06
C THR A 54 -3.45 7.62 3.34
N GLY A 55 -2.34 8.32 3.53
CA GLY A 55 -1.58 8.22 4.77
C GLY A 55 -0.29 9.02 4.68
N TYR A 56 0.71 8.57 5.44
CA TYR A 56 2.05 9.12 5.38
C TYR A 56 3.10 8.02 5.27
N PHE A 57 4.27 8.41 4.79
CA PHE A 57 5.45 7.58 4.67
C PHE A 57 6.66 8.37 5.18
N SER A 58 7.74 7.68 5.52
CA SER A 58 9.00 8.32 5.91
C SER A 58 10.18 7.56 5.32
N GLY A 59 11.35 8.21 5.22
CA GLY A 59 12.49 7.57 4.55
C GLY A 59 12.22 7.33 3.06
N THR A 60 12.59 6.14 2.56
CA THR A 60 12.37 5.73 1.17
C THR A 60 11.34 4.61 1.09
N SER A 61 10.19 4.87 0.47
CA SER A 61 9.09 3.90 0.39
C SER A 61 8.76 3.54 -1.05
N THR A 62 8.59 2.24 -1.32
CA THR A 62 8.20 1.73 -2.64
C THR A 62 6.72 1.36 -2.66
N PHE A 63 5.98 1.88 -3.63
CA PHE A 63 4.58 1.56 -3.90
C PHE A 63 4.48 0.70 -5.17
N GLY A 64 3.76 -0.42 -5.07
CA GLY A 64 3.67 -1.40 -6.15
C GLY A 64 5.00 -2.11 -6.44
N PRO A 65 5.72 -2.63 -5.43
CA PRO A 65 6.96 -3.37 -5.66
C PRO A 65 6.72 -4.53 -6.63
N ASP A 66 7.61 -4.69 -7.60
CA ASP A 66 7.54 -5.70 -8.67
C ASP A 66 6.31 -5.56 -9.62
N GLU A 67 5.60 -4.42 -9.60
CA GLU A 67 4.53 -4.09 -10.54
C GLU A 67 5.03 -3.17 -11.69
N PRO A 68 4.37 -3.16 -12.86
CA PRO A 68 4.80 -2.31 -13.99
C PRO A 68 4.87 -0.81 -13.70
N ASN A 69 4.11 -0.33 -12.70
CA ASN A 69 4.05 1.07 -12.28
C ASN A 69 4.67 1.27 -10.88
N GLU A 70 5.70 0.48 -10.54
CA GLU A 70 6.46 0.66 -9.31
C GLU A 70 6.92 2.12 -9.16
N THR A 71 6.63 2.70 -8.00
CA THR A 71 6.96 4.09 -7.69
C THR A 71 7.74 4.16 -6.39
N VAL A 72 8.95 4.72 -6.45
CA VAL A 72 9.78 4.99 -5.28
C VAL A 72 9.61 6.44 -4.87
N LEU A 73 9.17 6.67 -3.63
CA LEU A 73 9.03 7.99 -3.03
C LEU A 73 10.10 8.16 -1.94
N ILE A 74 10.70 9.34 -1.86
CA ILE A 74 11.71 9.68 -0.86
C ILE A 74 11.18 10.88 -0.08
N SER A 75 11.03 10.73 1.24
CA SER A 75 10.64 11.83 2.09
C SER A 75 11.80 12.80 2.27
N ALA A 76 11.53 14.10 2.17
CA ALA A 76 12.54 15.14 2.38
C ALA A 76 12.66 15.57 3.85
N GLY A 77 11.80 15.04 4.72
CA GLY A 77 11.71 15.41 6.14
C GLY A 77 11.45 14.19 7.02
N TYR A 78 10.66 14.38 8.08
CA TYR A 78 10.29 13.26 8.94
C TYR A 78 9.24 12.37 8.29
N GLN A 79 8.17 12.96 7.76
CA GLN A 79 7.09 12.27 7.08
C GLN A 79 6.58 13.12 5.92
N ASP A 80 6.18 12.46 4.84
CA ASP A 80 5.45 13.06 3.72
C ASP A 80 4.14 12.31 3.47
N ILE A 81 3.17 13.00 2.88
CA ILE A 81 1.86 12.42 2.57
C ILE A 81 1.92 11.53 1.33
N PHE A 82 1.07 10.50 1.28
CA PHE A 82 0.79 9.78 0.04
C PHE A 82 -0.71 9.67 -0.22
N VAL A 83 -1.04 9.54 -1.51
CA VAL A 83 -2.35 9.09 -2.00
C VAL A 83 -2.07 8.01 -3.03
N ALA A 84 -2.49 6.78 -2.75
CA ALA A 84 -2.29 5.62 -3.62
C ALA A 84 -3.64 5.13 -4.14
N ARG A 85 -3.74 4.88 -5.45
CA ARG A 85 -4.91 4.27 -6.08
C ARG A 85 -4.57 2.86 -6.53
N PHE A 86 -5.45 1.91 -6.21
CA PHE A 86 -5.35 0.51 -6.57
C PHE A 86 -6.51 0.16 -7.50
N GLU A 87 -6.18 -0.33 -8.68
CA GLU A 87 -7.18 -0.82 -9.64
C GLU A 87 -7.87 -2.10 -9.12
N PRO A 88 -9.06 -2.44 -9.63
CA PRO A 88 -9.81 -3.63 -9.23
C PRO A 88 -8.99 -4.92 -9.29
#